data_AF-A0A925FGL9-F1
#
_entry.id   AF-A0A925FGL9-F1
#
_cell.length_a   1.000
_cell.length_b   1.000
_cell.length_c   1.000
_cell.angle_alpha   90.00
_cell.angle_beta   90.00
_cell.angle_gamma   90.00
#
_symmetry.space_group_name_H-M   'P 1'
#
loop_
_entity.id
_entity.type
_entity.pdbx_description
1 polymer ?
#
loop_
_entity_poly.entity_id
_entity_poly.type
_entity_poly.pdbx_seq_one_letter_code
_entity_poly.pdbx_strand_id
1 'polypeptide(L)'
;MSRTLFISDLHLDESRPGIVAQFERFLAEVVPGSDALYILGDLFESWVGDDSLTLAFPARIARHLHETAARMPVYFMHGNRDFLVAERFAAETGVRLLPDPATIDLYGTPTLLMHGDTLCTDDTQYQAFRAQVRDPRWQQAALARPLEERLAIARGMRGESEGAKLG
;
A
#
# COMPACT_ATOMS: atom_id res chain seq x y z
N MET A 1 -22.06 -1.30 -18.27
CA MET A 1 -20.70 -1.24 -18.85
C MET A 1 -19.75 -1.77 -17.81
N SER A 2 -18.85 -2.66 -18.19
CA SER A 2 -17.79 -3.15 -17.31
C SER A 2 -16.80 -2.02 -17.00
N ARG A 3 -16.40 -1.89 -15.73
CA ARG A 3 -15.48 -0.85 -15.27
C ARG A 3 -14.58 -1.37 -14.15
N THR A 4 -13.27 -1.29 -14.34
CA THR A 4 -12.24 -1.59 -13.33
C THR A 4 -11.51 -0.31 -12.98
N LEU A 5 -11.22 -0.11 -11.70
CA LEU A 5 -10.53 1.06 -11.18
C LEU A 5 -9.10 0.72 -10.76
N PHE A 6 -8.17 1.63 -11.03
CA PHE A 6 -6.77 1.53 -10.63
C PHE A 6 -6.39 2.81 -9.88
N ILE A 7 -5.77 2.68 -8.71
CA ILE A 7 -5.24 3.80 -7.90
C ILE A 7 -3.86 3.43 -7.35
N SER A 8 -3.01 4.41 -7.04
CA SER A 8 -1.71 4.23 -6.39
C SER A 8 -1.26 5.54 -5.75
N ASP A 9 -0.23 5.50 -4.90
CA ASP A 9 0.49 6.70 -4.40
C ASP A 9 -0.40 7.68 -3.61
N LEU A 10 -1.36 7.14 -2.85
CA LEU A 10 -2.24 7.96 -1.99
C LEU A 10 -1.49 8.46 -0.76
N HIS A 11 -0.52 7.68 -0.27
CA HIS A 11 0.23 7.96 0.94
C HIS A 11 -0.67 8.39 2.12
N LEU A 12 -1.67 7.57 2.41
CA LEU A 12 -2.63 7.81 3.48
C LEU A 12 -1.90 7.93 4.82
N ASP A 13 -2.19 9.02 5.53
CA ASP A 13 -1.60 9.34 6.82
C ASP A 13 -2.59 10.16 7.68
N GLU A 14 -2.54 9.96 8.99
CA GLU A 14 -3.39 10.67 9.94
C GLU A 14 -3.17 12.19 9.91
N SER A 15 -1.95 12.65 9.59
CA SER A 15 -1.64 14.08 9.44
C SER A 15 -2.22 14.70 8.16
N ARG A 16 -2.74 13.90 7.23
CA ARG A 16 -3.32 14.34 5.94
C ARG A 16 -4.81 14.01 5.84
N PRO A 17 -5.67 14.53 6.74
CA PRO A 17 -7.08 14.15 6.82
C PRO A 17 -7.87 14.46 5.54
N GLY A 18 -7.45 15.45 4.75
CA GLY A 18 -8.07 15.78 3.46
C GLY A 18 -7.92 14.68 2.40
N ILE A 19 -6.76 14.01 2.35
CA ILE A 19 -6.54 12.88 1.43
C ILE A 19 -7.32 11.66 1.92
N VAL A 20 -7.31 11.42 3.23
CA VAL A 20 -8.08 10.33 3.86
C VAL A 20 -9.58 10.47 3.56
N ALA A 21 -10.15 11.66 3.74
CA ALA A 21 -11.57 11.91 3.44
C ALA A 21 -11.88 11.75 1.94
N GLN A 22 -10.96 12.11 1.05
CA GLN A 22 -11.12 11.86 -0.38
C GLN A 22 -11.13 10.38 -0.71
N PHE A 23 -10.23 9.60 -0.13
CA PHE A 23 -10.19 8.15 -0.30
C PHE A 23 -11.46 7.48 0.22
N GLU A 24 -11.93 7.86 1.41
CA GLU A 24 -13.16 7.31 1.99
C GLU A 24 -14.40 7.63 1.12
N ARG A 25 -14.53 8.87 0.64
CA ARG A 25 -15.59 9.21 -0.32
C ARG A 25 -15.45 8.46 -1.63
N PHE A 26 -14.24 8.31 -2.15
CA PHE A 26 -13.99 7.51 -3.36
C PHE A 26 -14.49 6.07 -3.19
N LEU A 27 -14.16 5.42 -2.07
CA LEU A 27 -14.65 4.07 -1.76
C LEU A 27 -16.18 4.02 -1.63
N ALA A 28 -16.80 5.07 -1.07
CA ALA A 28 -18.24 5.13 -0.84
C ALA A 28 -19.06 5.46 -2.09
N GLU A 29 -18.56 6.34 -2.95
CA GLU A 29 -19.34 6.97 -4.03
C GLU A 29 -18.89 6.53 -5.43
N VAL A 30 -17.59 6.29 -5.63
CA VAL A 30 -17.03 6.00 -6.96
C VAL A 30 -16.85 4.51 -7.18
N VAL A 31 -16.32 3.78 -6.19
CA VAL A 31 -16.06 2.34 -6.33
C VAL A 31 -17.30 1.49 -6.58
N PRO A 32 -18.47 1.74 -5.95
CA PRO A 32 -19.67 0.92 -6.17
C PRO A 32 -20.04 0.79 -7.65
N GLY A 33 -20.42 -0.43 -8.05
CA GLY A 33 -20.76 -0.74 -9.45
C GLY A 33 -19.56 -1.00 -10.37
N SER A 34 -18.33 -1.00 -9.84
CA SER A 34 -17.14 -1.45 -10.57
C SER A 34 -16.92 -2.96 -10.43
N ASP A 35 -16.28 -3.58 -11.42
CA ASP A 35 -15.95 -5.01 -11.44
C ASP A 35 -14.77 -5.35 -10.50
N ALA A 36 -13.78 -4.46 -10.39
CA ALA A 36 -12.57 -4.64 -9.59
C ALA A 36 -11.93 -3.28 -9.21
N LEU A 37 -11.27 -3.22 -8.05
CA LEU A 37 -10.41 -2.12 -7.62
C LEU A 37 -9.00 -2.67 -7.42
N TYR A 38 -8.02 -2.10 -8.12
CA TYR A 38 -6.61 -2.39 -7.98
C TYR A 38 -5.89 -1.22 -7.32
N ILE A 39 -5.22 -1.50 -6.22
CA ILE A 39 -4.36 -0.56 -5.49
C ILE A 39 -2.91 -0.94 -5.82
N LEU A 40 -2.23 -0.14 -6.65
CA LEU A 40 -0.92 -0.42 -7.23
C LEU A 40 0.23 0.20 -6.42
N GLY A 41 0.24 -0.07 -5.12
CA GLY A 41 1.29 0.37 -4.19
C GLY A 41 1.09 1.76 -3.60
N ASP A 42 1.82 2.01 -2.53
CA ASP A 42 1.91 3.28 -1.80
C ASP A 42 0.54 3.84 -1.38
N LEU A 43 -0.35 2.94 -0.93
CA LEU A 43 -1.61 3.31 -0.31
C LEU A 43 -1.35 4.04 1.00
N PHE A 44 -0.42 3.55 1.82
CA PHE A 44 -0.06 4.14 3.10
C PHE A 44 1.23 4.95 2.97
N GLU A 45 1.35 6.05 3.70
CA GLU A 45 2.62 6.80 3.77
C GLU A 45 3.75 5.96 4.40
N SER A 46 3.40 5.01 5.28
CA SER A 46 4.30 3.98 5.79
C SER A 46 3.51 2.81 6.34
N TRP A 47 3.91 1.57 6.03
CA TRP A 47 3.43 0.37 6.74
C TRP A 47 4.58 -0.32 7.44
N VAL A 48 4.52 -0.40 8.77
CA VAL A 48 5.60 -0.99 9.57
C VAL A 48 5.39 -2.46 9.91
N GLY A 49 4.26 -3.05 9.50
CA GLY A 49 3.86 -4.43 9.77
C GLY A 49 2.38 -4.51 10.17
N ASP A 50 1.74 -5.65 9.93
CA ASP A 50 0.29 -5.82 10.10
C ASP A 50 -0.19 -5.71 11.57
N ASP A 51 0.70 -5.81 12.54
CA ASP A 51 0.37 -5.51 13.94
C ASP A 51 0.04 -4.01 14.17
N SER A 52 0.33 -3.15 13.19
CA SER A 52 -0.17 -1.77 13.11
C SER A 52 -1.69 -1.68 13.05
N LEU A 53 -2.39 -2.76 12.68
CA LEU A 53 -3.87 -2.84 12.72
C LEU A 53 -4.44 -2.70 14.13
N THR A 54 -3.60 -2.79 15.17
CA THR A 54 -4.00 -2.46 16.55
C THR A 54 -4.15 -0.95 16.80
N LEU A 55 -3.63 -0.11 15.90
CA LEU A 55 -3.69 1.35 15.97
C LEU A 55 -4.96 1.86 15.28
N ALA A 56 -5.50 2.97 15.80
CA ALA A 56 -6.78 3.52 15.34
C ALA A 56 -6.81 3.88 13.84
N PHE A 57 -5.76 4.51 13.32
CA PHE A 57 -5.73 4.97 11.92
C PHE A 57 -5.64 3.81 10.91
N PRO A 58 -4.65 2.88 10.98
CA PRO A 58 -4.63 1.70 10.12
C PRO A 58 -5.91 0.87 10.20
N ALA A 59 -6.46 0.66 11.41
CA ALA A 59 -7.71 -0.06 11.61
C ALA A 59 -8.91 0.61 10.91
N ARG A 60 -8.98 1.95 10.94
CA ARG A 60 -10.02 2.71 10.24
C ARG A 60 -9.97 2.48 8.73
N ILE A 61 -8.78 2.55 8.13
CA ILE A 61 -8.61 2.32 6.69
C ILE A 61 -8.92 0.86 6.34
N ALA A 62 -8.43 -0.09 7.15
CA ALA A 62 -8.71 -1.51 7.00
C ALA A 62 -10.21 -1.82 7.04
N ARG A 63 -10.98 -1.18 7.92
CA ARG A 63 -12.45 -1.32 7.96
C ARG A 63 -13.11 -0.86 6.66
N HIS A 64 -12.70 0.28 6.10
CA HIS A 64 -13.26 0.75 4.83
C HIS A 64 -12.92 -0.17 3.66
N LEU A 65 -11.71 -0.73 3.64
CA LEU A 65 -11.32 -1.76 2.68
C LEU A 65 -12.13 -3.05 2.86
N HIS A 66 -12.34 -3.49 4.10
CA HIS A 66 -13.20 -4.64 4.43
C HIS A 66 -14.63 -4.48 3.89
N GLU A 67 -15.26 -3.34 4.18
CA GLU A 67 -16.60 -3.01 3.70
C GLU A 67 -16.66 -2.99 2.16
N THR A 68 -15.56 -2.62 1.49
CA THR A 68 -15.47 -2.58 0.03
C THR A 68 -15.26 -3.99 -0.55
N ALA A 69 -14.29 -4.74 -0.02
CA ALA A 69 -13.93 -6.09 -0.47
C ALA A 69 -15.05 -7.11 -0.24
N ALA A 70 -15.92 -6.88 0.76
CA ALA A 70 -17.12 -7.67 0.98
C ALA A 70 -18.13 -7.60 -0.17
N ARG A 71 -18.07 -6.55 -1.00
CA ARG A 71 -19.02 -6.31 -2.11
C ARG A 71 -18.43 -6.59 -3.48
N MET A 72 -17.11 -6.50 -3.63
CA MET A 72 -16.44 -6.63 -4.92
C MET A 72 -14.93 -6.91 -4.77
N PRO A 73 -14.25 -7.47 -5.77
CA PRO A 73 -12.82 -7.75 -5.70
C PRO A 73 -11.96 -6.50 -5.52
N VAL A 74 -11.20 -6.46 -4.42
CA VAL A 74 -10.15 -5.45 -4.17
C VAL A 74 -8.79 -6.16 -4.17
N TYR A 75 -7.86 -5.62 -4.94
CA TYR A 75 -6.50 -6.14 -5.07
C TYR A 75 -5.50 -5.11 -4.58
N PHE A 76 -4.45 -5.58 -3.91
CA PHE A 76 -3.40 -4.74 -3.35
C PHE A 76 -2.03 -5.25 -3.80
N MET A 77 -1.28 -4.39 -4.48
CA MET A 77 0.12 -4.60 -4.81
C MET A 77 0.97 -3.74 -3.88
N HIS A 78 2.10 -4.25 -3.40
CA HIS A 78 3.02 -3.49 -2.56
C HIS A 78 3.71 -2.37 -3.34
N GLY A 79 3.77 -1.18 -2.75
CA GLY A 79 4.69 -0.14 -3.17
C GLY A 79 5.98 -0.15 -2.34
N ASN A 80 6.75 0.94 -2.41
CA ASN A 80 7.98 1.11 -1.64
C ASN A 80 7.77 1.68 -0.24
N ARG A 81 6.55 2.09 0.12
CA ARG A 81 6.19 2.60 1.46
C ARG A 81 5.48 1.56 2.32
N ASP A 82 4.82 0.60 1.68
CA ASP A 82 3.92 -0.36 2.31
C ASP A 82 4.27 -1.83 2.00
N PHE A 83 5.53 -2.10 1.64
CA PHE A 83 6.06 -3.44 1.35
C PHE A 83 6.01 -4.46 2.50
N LEU A 84 5.68 -4.03 3.73
CA LEU A 84 5.49 -4.91 4.89
C LEU A 84 4.03 -5.32 5.10
N VAL A 85 3.09 -4.88 4.24
CA VAL A 85 1.71 -5.39 4.25
C VAL A 85 1.75 -6.89 4.02
N ALA A 86 1.04 -7.68 4.82
CA ALA A 86 1.10 -9.13 4.74
C ALA A 86 -0.28 -9.80 4.85
N GLU A 87 -0.27 -11.10 5.12
CA GLU A 87 -1.47 -11.94 5.12
C GLU A 87 -2.49 -11.55 6.19
N ARG A 88 -2.08 -10.94 7.31
CA ARG A 88 -3.03 -10.51 8.35
C ARG A 88 -3.86 -9.34 7.84
N PHE A 89 -3.25 -8.38 7.16
CA PHE A 89 -3.97 -7.29 6.49
C PHE A 89 -4.94 -7.83 5.44
N ALA A 90 -4.49 -8.76 4.59
CA ALA A 90 -5.34 -9.41 3.60
C ALA A 90 -6.54 -10.14 4.25
N ALA A 91 -6.30 -10.86 5.35
CA ALA A 91 -7.33 -11.58 6.07
C ALA A 91 -8.36 -10.66 6.76
N GLU A 92 -7.91 -9.59 7.42
CA GLU A 92 -8.81 -8.64 8.11
C GLU A 92 -9.63 -7.79 7.12
N THR A 93 -9.05 -7.43 5.98
CA THR A 93 -9.70 -6.57 4.97
C THR A 93 -10.38 -7.33 3.84
N GLY A 94 -10.10 -8.61 3.64
CA GLY A 94 -10.57 -9.36 2.47
C GLY A 94 -9.94 -8.93 1.13
N VAL A 95 -8.97 -8.00 1.12
CA VAL A 95 -8.23 -7.66 -0.10
C VAL A 95 -7.32 -8.81 -0.51
N ARG A 96 -7.05 -8.92 -1.81
CA ARG A 96 -6.18 -9.96 -2.38
C ARG A 96 -4.82 -9.35 -2.70
N LEU A 97 -3.76 -9.89 -2.11
CA LEU A 97 -2.41 -9.45 -2.43
C LEU A 97 -2.02 -9.87 -3.85
N LEU A 98 -1.42 -8.96 -4.61
CA LEU A 98 -0.85 -9.19 -5.92
C LEU A 98 0.67 -9.09 -5.88
N PRO A 99 1.39 -9.96 -6.58
CA PRO A 99 2.82 -9.78 -6.78
C PRO A 99 3.10 -8.56 -7.67
N ASP A 100 4.28 -7.96 -7.52
CA ASP A 100 4.81 -6.99 -8.47
C ASP A 100 5.97 -7.63 -9.25
N PRO A 101 5.85 -7.84 -10.57
CA PRO A 101 4.71 -7.50 -11.43
C PRO A 101 3.59 -8.57 -11.42
N ALA A 102 2.39 -8.19 -11.88
CA ALA A 102 1.28 -9.10 -12.14
C ALA A 102 0.64 -8.84 -13.52
N THR A 103 0.31 -9.90 -14.26
CA THR A 103 -0.47 -9.77 -15.52
C THR A 103 -1.91 -10.20 -15.28
N ILE A 104 -2.86 -9.36 -15.68
CA ILE A 104 -4.30 -9.64 -15.62
C ILE A 104 -4.92 -9.68 -17.02
N ASP A 105 -6.07 -10.34 -17.17
CA ASP A 105 -6.96 -10.11 -18.31
C ASP A 105 -7.89 -8.95 -17.98
N LEU A 106 -7.72 -7.82 -18.68
CA LEU A 106 -8.60 -6.67 -18.57
C LEU A 106 -9.52 -6.63 -19.79
N TYR A 107 -10.67 -7.28 -19.67
CA TYR A 107 -11.70 -7.33 -20.71
C TYR A 107 -11.21 -7.89 -22.05
N GLY A 108 -10.44 -8.98 -22.00
CA GLY A 108 -9.84 -9.63 -23.17
C GLY A 108 -8.48 -9.05 -23.59
N THR A 109 -7.97 -8.05 -22.86
CA THR A 109 -6.64 -7.47 -23.11
C THR A 109 -5.67 -7.84 -21.98
N PRO A 110 -4.64 -8.65 -22.24
CA PRO A 110 -3.56 -8.90 -21.28
C PRO A 110 -2.91 -7.58 -20.87
N THR A 111 -2.92 -7.29 -19.57
CA THR A 111 -2.46 -6.01 -19.01
C THR A 111 -1.46 -6.28 -17.89
N LEU A 112 -0.24 -5.75 -18.02
CA LEU A 112 0.79 -5.80 -17.00
C LEU A 112 0.56 -4.70 -15.96
N LEU A 113 0.58 -5.07 -14.69
CA LEU A 113 0.48 -4.19 -13.54
C LEU A 113 1.79 -4.24 -12.76
N MET A 114 2.25 -3.06 -12.37
CA MET A 114 3.46 -2.85 -11.58
C MET A 114 3.22 -1.63 -10.70
N HIS A 115 3.89 -1.55 -9.55
CA HIS A 115 3.99 -0.27 -8.85
C HIS A 115 4.86 0.70 -9.65
N GLY A 116 5.96 0.18 -10.23
CA GLY A 116 6.79 0.89 -11.22
C GLY A 116 8.17 1.27 -10.71
N ASP A 117 8.43 1.20 -9.40
CA ASP A 117 9.72 1.48 -8.78
C ASP A 117 10.87 0.59 -9.29
N THR A 118 10.55 -0.61 -9.77
CA THR A 118 11.50 -1.53 -10.43
C THR A 118 12.01 -1.04 -11.78
N LEU A 119 11.30 -0.12 -12.43
CA LEU A 119 11.69 0.43 -13.74
C LEU A 119 12.72 1.55 -13.61
N CYS A 120 12.91 2.11 -12.41
CA CYS A 120 13.88 3.16 -12.11
C CYS A 120 15.29 2.59 -11.91
N THR A 121 15.82 1.89 -12.93
CA THR A 121 17.09 1.15 -12.83
C THR A 121 18.33 2.04 -12.70
N ASP A 122 18.24 3.30 -13.12
CA ASP A 122 19.34 4.25 -13.04
C ASP A 122 19.55 4.76 -11.60
N ASP A 123 18.52 4.67 -10.75
CA ASP A 123 18.63 4.96 -9.32
C ASP A 123 19.20 3.74 -8.57
N THR A 124 20.49 3.51 -8.77
CA THR A 124 21.20 2.35 -8.20
C THR A 124 21.18 2.31 -6.66
N GLN A 125 21.14 3.47 -6.00
CA GLN A 125 21.02 3.55 -4.54
C GLN A 125 19.63 3.07 -4.09
N TYR A 126 18.58 3.56 -4.73
CA TYR A 126 17.23 3.10 -4.46
C TYR A 126 17.07 1.60 -4.76
N GLN A 127 17.58 1.10 -5.89
CA GLN A 127 17.49 -0.33 -6.23
C GLN A 127 18.21 -1.21 -5.20
N ALA A 128 19.36 -0.78 -4.66
CA ALA A 128 20.05 -1.50 -3.59
C ALA A 128 19.24 -1.52 -2.29
N PHE A 129 18.67 -0.38 -1.90
CA PHE A 129 17.77 -0.29 -0.74
C PHE A 129 16.54 -1.18 -0.92
N ARG A 130 15.90 -1.13 -2.09
CA ARG A 130 14.76 -1.97 -2.45
C ARG A 130 15.09 -3.45 -2.30
N ALA A 131 16.23 -3.89 -2.84
CA ALA A 131 16.67 -5.28 -2.70
C ALA A 131 16.84 -5.69 -1.24
N GLN A 132 17.38 -4.80 -0.40
CA GLN A 132 17.52 -5.02 1.03
C GLN A 132 16.16 -5.17 1.74
N VAL A 133 15.22 -4.24 1.55
CA VAL A 133 13.93 -4.25 2.27
C VAL A 133 12.96 -5.31 1.79
N ARG A 134 13.20 -5.88 0.60
CA ARG A 134 12.47 -7.04 0.06
C ARG A 134 13.10 -8.38 0.47
N ASP A 135 14.27 -8.40 1.12
CA ASP A 135 14.87 -9.63 1.66
C ASP A 135 14.05 -10.14 2.86
N PRO A 136 13.55 -11.40 2.84
CA PRO A 136 12.75 -11.94 3.93
C PRO A 136 13.45 -11.94 5.31
N ARG A 137 14.78 -12.11 5.36
CA ARG A 137 15.54 -12.05 6.61
C ARG A 137 15.59 -10.64 7.15
N TRP A 138 15.71 -9.65 6.27
CA TRP A 138 15.65 -8.25 6.66
C TRP A 138 14.26 -7.91 7.20
N GLN A 139 13.20 -8.33 6.50
CA GLN A 139 11.82 -8.10 6.94
C GLN A 139 11.54 -8.78 8.29
N GLN A 140 11.98 -10.02 8.49
CA GLN A 140 11.86 -10.72 9.77
C GLN A 140 12.60 -9.98 10.90
N ALA A 141 13.84 -9.54 10.65
CA ALA A 141 14.61 -8.79 11.64
C ALA A 141 13.99 -7.42 11.97
N ALA A 142 13.42 -6.74 10.98
CA ALA A 142 12.70 -5.48 11.16
C ALA A 142 11.42 -5.71 11.99
N LEU A 143 10.60 -6.70 11.62
CA LEU A 143 9.33 -7.03 12.28
C LEU A 143 9.51 -7.62 13.69
N ALA A 144 10.70 -8.16 14.01
CA ALA A 144 11.02 -8.61 15.37
C ALA A 144 11.18 -7.47 16.39
N ARG A 145 11.34 -6.22 15.94
CA ARG A 145 11.40 -5.04 16.82
C ARG A 145 10.01 -4.68 17.33
N PRO A 146 9.91 -4.12 18.56
CA PRO A 146 8.66 -3.58 19.09
C PRO A 146 8.00 -2.60 18.11
N LEU A 147 6.66 -2.61 18.07
CA LEU A 147 5.89 -1.76 17.16
C LEU A 147 6.24 -0.28 17.35
N GLU A 148 6.39 0.17 18.60
CA GLU A 148 6.75 1.55 18.94
C GLU A 148 8.10 1.96 18.34
N GLU A 149 9.08 1.06 18.33
CA GLU A 149 10.40 1.30 17.76
C GLU A 149 10.30 1.44 16.23
N ARG A 150 9.59 0.53 15.56
CA ARG A 150 9.38 0.61 14.11
C ARG A 150 8.65 1.88 13.70
N LEU A 151 7.63 2.31 14.46
CA LEU A 151 6.92 3.57 14.24
C LEU A 151 7.83 4.79 14.44
N ALA A 152 8.76 4.75 15.41
CA ALA A 152 9.73 5.82 15.61
C ALA A 152 10.71 5.93 14.43
N ILE A 153 11.20 4.79 13.93
CA ILE A 153 12.07 4.73 12.74
C ILE A 153 11.35 5.29 11.52
N ALA A 154 10.11 4.84 11.26
CA ALA A 154 9.32 5.32 10.13
C ALA A 154 9.05 6.83 10.18
N ARG A 155 8.81 7.39 11.38
CA ARG A 155 8.67 8.84 11.58
C ARG A 155 9.99 9.59 11.33
N GLY A 156 11.13 9.04 11.75
CA GLY A 156 12.45 9.63 11.51
C GLY A 156 12.78 9.74 10.03
N MET A 157 12.55 8.66 9.25
CA MET A 157 12.80 8.63 7.81
C MET A 157 11.97 9.67 7.03
N ARG A 158 10.77 10.02 7.52
CA ARG A 158 9.97 11.10 6.93
C ARG A 158 10.59 12.47 7.13
N GLY A 159 11.08 12.75 8.35
CA GLY A 159 11.71 14.03 8.66
C GLY A 159 12.91 14.33 7.75
N GLU A 160 13.68 13.29 7.41
CA GLU A 160 14.82 13.41 6.48
C GLU A 160 14.37 13.59 5.02
N SER A 161 13.34 12.88 4.56
CA SER A 161 12.79 13.02 3.20
C SER A 161 12.09 14.36 2.96
N GLU A 162 11.41 14.94 3.96
CA GLU A 162 10.82 16.28 3.84
C GLU A 162 11.90 17.38 3.87
N GLY A 163 12.96 17.20 4.65
CA GLY A 163 14.12 18.09 4.65
C GLY A 163 14.89 18.09 3.32
N ALA A 164 15.01 16.92 2.67
CA ALA A 164 15.71 16.78 1.39
C ALA A 164 14.94 17.35 0.18
N LYS A 165 13.62 17.53 0.27
CA LYS A 165 12.81 18.18 -0.79
C LYS A 165 12.90 19.71 -0.78
N LEU A 166 13.47 20.29 0.26
CA LEU A 166 13.61 21.74 0.47
C LEU A 166 15.05 22.26 0.25
N GLY A 167 15.98 21.39 -0.14
CA GLY A 167 17.37 21.73 -0.51
C GLY A 167 17.62 21.54 -1.99
#